data_AF-A0A3M1KPQ2-F1
#
_entry.id   AF-A0A3M1KPQ2-F1
#
_cell.length_a   1.000
_cell.length_b   1.000
_cell.length_c   1.000
_cell.angle_alpha   90.00
_cell.angle_beta   90.00
_cell.angle_gamma   90.00
#
_symmetry.space_group_name_H-M   'P 1'
#
loop_
_entity.id
_entity.type
_entity.pdbx_description
1 polymer ?
#
loop_
_entity_poly.entity_id
_entity_poly.type
_entity_poly.pdbx_seq_one_letter_code
_entity_poly.pdbx_strand_id
1 'polypeptide(L)'
;MYSRFRGDESPYESRADWDSVPGITGPRNAALEIVNGVLIGQQTWSLGVRWDPVPRYAVKMQWDHTRVRKDQFALWAHRDGRLHADATVNTFNFSPSFIF
;
A
#
# COMPACT_ATOMS: atom_id res chain seq x y z
N MET A 1 -7.07 8.88 -15.28
CA MET A 1 -5.62 8.73 -15.02
C MET A 1 -5.45 7.39 -14.35
N TYR A 2 -4.78 6.43 -14.98
CA TYR A 2 -4.51 5.12 -14.38
C TYR A 2 -3.08 5.14 -13.85
N SER A 3 -2.89 5.11 -12.54
CA SER A 3 -1.57 4.93 -11.93
C SER A 3 -1.46 3.50 -11.44
N ARG A 4 -0.56 2.72 -12.04
CA ARG A 4 -0.28 1.35 -11.62
C ARG A 4 1.12 1.31 -11.05
N PHE A 5 1.23 1.46 -9.74
CA PHE A 5 2.46 1.09 -9.04
C PHE A 5 2.47 -0.44 -8.90
N ARG A 6 3.58 -1.08 -9.25
CA ARG A 6 3.80 -2.52 -9.10
C ARG A 6 5.19 -2.67 -8.48
N GLY A 7 5.25 -2.91 -7.18
CA GLY A 7 6.43 -3.53 -6.60
C GLY A 7 6.39 -5.00 -6.99
N ASP A 8 7.17 -5.39 -8.00
CA ASP A 8 7.26 -6.79 -8.48
C ASP A 8 8.30 -7.58 -7.68
N GLU A 9 8.42 -7.28 -6.38
CA GLU A 9 9.38 -7.95 -5.51
C GLU A 9 8.66 -9.04 -4.73
N SER A 10 9.11 -10.28 -4.98
CA SER A 10 8.73 -11.45 -4.20
C SER A 10 9.12 -11.22 -2.74
N PRO A 11 8.31 -11.68 -1.76
CA PRO A 11 8.72 -11.68 -0.36
C PRO A 11 10.12 -12.28 -0.21
N TYR A 12 10.93 -11.66 0.64
CA TYR A 12 12.27 -12.15 0.95
C TYR A 12 12.16 -13.51 1.66
N GLU A 13 12.83 -14.50 1.07
CA GLU A 13 13.05 -15.81 1.67
C GLU A 13 14.52 -15.92 2.08
N SER A 14 14.76 -16.18 3.37
CA SER A 14 16.12 -16.42 3.85
C SER A 14 16.69 -17.70 3.24
N ARG A 15 17.79 -17.57 2.50
CA ARG A 15 18.58 -18.71 2.00
C ARG A 15 19.59 -19.27 2.99
N ALA A 16 19.80 -18.59 4.13
CA ALA A 16 20.67 -19.08 5.19
C ALA A 16 19.98 -20.21 5.98
N ASP A 17 20.76 -21.24 6.31
CA ASP A 17 20.34 -22.33 7.18
C ASP A 17 20.51 -21.91 8.65
N TRP A 18 19.37 -21.74 9.33
CA TRP A 18 19.31 -21.33 10.74
C TRP A 18 19.04 -22.52 11.66
N ASP A 19 18.86 -23.73 11.12
CA ASP A 19 18.41 -24.90 11.88
C ASP A 19 19.47 -25.38 12.88
N SER A 20 20.71 -24.91 12.72
CA SER A 20 21.84 -25.17 13.61
C SER A 20 21.85 -24.33 14.90
N VAL A 21 20.98 -23.33 15.04
CA VAL A 21 20.95 -22.43 16.22
C VAL A 21 19.71 -22.73 17.09
N PRO A 22 19.88 -23.30 18.30
CA PRO A 22 18.77 -23.60 19.19
C PRO A 22 17.99 -22.33 19.58
N GLY A 23 16.65 -22.35 19.46
CA GLY A 23 15.77 -21.26 19.88
C GLY A 23 15.66 -20.07 18.92
N ILE A 24 16.25 -20.14 17.72
CA ILE A 24 16.29 -19.02 16.77
C ILE A 24 14.97 -18.76 16.03
N THR A 25 13.98 -19.66 16.12
CA THR A 25 12.74 -19.61 15.34
C THR A 25 11.95 -18.32 15.55
N GLY A 26 11.84 -17.83 16.79
CA GLY A 26 11.16 -16.59 17.11
C GLY A 26 11.84 -15.36 16.48
N PRO A 27 13.13 -15.10 16.79
CA PRO A 27 13.89 -14.01 16.18
C PRO A 27 13.95 -14.08 14.64
N ARG A 28 14.07 -15.27 14.05
CA ARG A 28 14.04 -15.47 12.60
C ARG A 28 12.73 -14.98 12.00
N ASN A 29 11.59 -15.39 12.56
CA ASN A 29 10.28 -14.99 12.06
C ASN A 29 10.07 -13.48 12.19
N ALA A 30 10.49 -12.88 13.31
CA ALA A 30 10.43 -11.43 13.50
C ALA A 30 11.30 -10.67 12.48
N ALA A 31 12.51 -11.16 12.19
CA ALA A 31 13.38 -10.55 11.18
C ALA A 31 12.79 -10.63 9.77
N LEU A 32 12.23 -11.78 9.38
CA LEU A 32 11.55 -11.94 8.09
C LEU A 32 10.33 -11.04 7.96
N GLU A 33 9.57 -10.88 9.04
CA GLU A 33 8.41 -10.00 9.08
C GLU A 33 8.79 -8.52 8.94
N ILE A 34 9.85 -8.08 9.61
CA ILE A 34 10.36 -6.70 9.48
C ILE A 34 10.85 -6.43 8.05
N VAL A 35 11.62 -7.36 7.47
CA VAL A 35 12.18 -7.22 6.12
C VAL A 35 11.07 -7.22 5.06
N ASN A 36 10.05 -8.07 5.21
CA ASN A 36 8.94 -8.08 4.26
C ASN A 36 7.99 -6.89 4.46
N GLY A 37 7.76 -6.47 5.71
CA GLY A 37 6.88 -5.36 6.04
C GLY A 37 7.30 -4.01 5.43
N VAL A 38 8.57 -3.83 5.09
CA VAL A 38 9.07 -2.64 4.38
C VAL A 38 8.88 -2.70 2.85
N LEU A 39 8.54 -3.86 2.28
CA LEU A 39 8.24 -3.99 0.86
C LEU A 39 6.92 -3.29 0.52
N ILE A 40 6.90 -2.60 -0.62
CA ILE A 40 5.73 -1.87 -1.11
C ILE A 40 4.99 -2.74 -2.14
N GLY A 41 4.02 -3.51 -1.65
CA GLY A 41 3.24 -4.47 -2.42
C GLY A 41 1.81 -4.02 -2.69
N GLN A 42 1.64 -2.86 -3.30
CA GLN A 42 0.34 -2.22 -3.46
C GLN A 42 -0.05 -2.06 -4.93
N GLN A 43 -1.33 -2.31 -5.25
CA GLN A 43 -1.94 -1.93 -6.52
C GLN A 43 -3.14 -1.01 -6.27
N THR A 44 -3.18 0.13 -6.96
CA THR A 44 -4.30 1.08 -6.86
C THR A 44 -4.97 1.27 -8.21
N TRP A 45 -6.29 1.33 -8.23
CA TRP A 45 -7.08 1.79 -9.36
C TRP A 45 -7.75 3.10 -9.00
N SER A 46 -7.66 4.07 -9.89
CA SER A 46 -8.21 5.41 -9.67
C SER A 46 -9.23 5.74 -10.75
N LEU A 47 -10.44 6.11 -10.33
CA LEU A 47 -11.48 6.63 -11.21
C LEU A 47 -11.77 8.07 -10.78
N GLY A 48 -11.60 9.01 -11.70
CA GLY A 48 -11.81 10.43 -11.39
C GLY A 48 -12.62 11.14 -12.46
N VAL A 49 -13.44 12.07 -12.01
CA VAL A 49 -14.22 12.99 -12.84
C VAL A 49 -13.81 14.41 -12.49
N ARG A 50 -13.60 15.21 -13.54
CA ARG A 50 -13.45 16.66 -13.43
C ARG A 50 -14.60 17.32 -14.18
N TRP A 51 -15.27 18.25 -13.50
CA TRP A 51 -16.33 19.06 -14.08
C TRP A 51 -15.99 20.54 -13.94
N ASP A 52 -15.97 21.24 -15.08
CA ASP A 52 -15.66 22.67 -15.17
C ASP A 52 -16.95 23.42 -15.56
N PRO A 53 -17.86 23.70 -14.61
CA PRO A 53 -19.16 24.33 -14.91
C PRO A 53 -19.04 25.77 -15.45
N VAL A 54 -17.98 26.49 -15.06
CA VAL A 54 -17.65 27.83 -15.59
C VAL A 54 -16.13 27.97 -15.72
N PRO A 55 -15.60 28.86 -16.59
CA PRO A 55 -14.16 28.93 -16.87
C PRO A 55 -13.25 29.18 -15.65
N ARG A 56 -13.81 29.73 -14.56
CA ARG A 56 -13.09 30.07 -13.33
C ARG A 56 -13.33 29.11 -12.17
N TYR A 57 -14.11 28.05 -12.38
CA TYR A 57 -14.45 27.09 -11.33
C TYR A 57 -14.44 25.66 -11.87
N ALA A 58 -13.79 24.79 -11.12
CA ALA A 58 -13.66 23.38 -11.43
C ALA A 58 -13.90 22.54 -10.18
N VAL A 59 -14.53 21.39 -10.37
CA VAL A 59 -14.74 20.37 -9.33
C VAL A 59 -14.07 19.09 -9.78
N LYS A 60 -13.29 18.49 -8.88
CA LYS A 60 -12.71 17.16 -9.08
C LYS A 60 -13.27 16.20 -8.03
N MET A 61 -13.70 15.03 -8.49
CA MET A 61 -14.06 13.89 -7.66
C MET A 61 -13.14 12.73 -8.06
N GLN A 62 -12.60 12.01 -7.10
CA GLN A 62 -11.74 10.86 -7.35
C GLN A 62 -12.03 9.75 -6.35
N TRP A 63 -12.20 8.53 -6.85
CA TRP A 63 -12.26 7.31 -6.07
C TRP A 63 -11.03 6.47 -6.36
N ASP A 64 -10.33 6.08 -5.30
CA ASP A 64 -9.15 5.24 -5.35
C ASP A 64 -9.44 3.91 -4.63
N HIS A 65 -9.27 2.79 -5.34
CA HIS A 65 -9.36 1.44 -4.82
C HIS A 65 -7.96 0.82 -4.73
N THR A 66 -7.49 0.61 -3.51
CA THR A 66 -6.14 0.12 -3.23
C THR A 66 -6.21 -1.28 -2.65
N ARG A 67 -5.53 -2.24 -3.31
CA ARG A 67 -5.25 -3.56 -2.76
C ARG A 67 -3.81 -3.62 -2.26
N VAL A 68 -3.65 -3.95 -0.98
CA VAL A 68 -2.37 -4.16 -0.30
C VAL A 68 -2.18 -5.67 -0.12
N ARG A 69 -1.05 -6.19 -0.59
CA ARG A 69 -0.70 -7.60 -0.38
C ARG A 69 -0.30 -7.85 1.06
N LYS A 70 -0.62 -9.05 1.55
CA LYS A 70 -0.16 -9.55 2.85
C LYS A 70 1.35 -9.31 3.02
N ASP A 71 1.73 -8.87 4.22
CA ASP A 71 3.13 -8.63 4.64
C ASP A 71 3.88 -7.58 3.82
N GLN A 72 3.22 -6.79 2.97
CA GLN A 72 3.83 -5.73 2.13
C GLN A 72 3.10 -4.38 2.32
N PHE A 73 2.98 -3.97 3.58
CA PHE A 73 2.07 -2.90 4.03
C PHE A 73 2.80 -1.63 4.50
N ALA A 74 4.05 -1.39 4.08
CA ALA A 74 4.89 -0.28 4.56
C ALA A 74 4.19 1.09 4.59
N LEU A 75 3.37 1.40 3.58
CA LEU A 75 2.63 2.68 3.47
C LEU A 75 1.33 2.73 4.30
N TRP A 76 0.87 1.59 4.81
CA TRP A 76 -0.40 1.42 5.53
C TRP A 76 -0.20 0.90 6.96
N ALA A 77 1.04 0.72 7.41
CA ALA A 77 1.37 0.25 8.76
C ALA A 77 0.69 1.14 9.80
N HIS A 78 -0.38 0.64 10.42
CA HIS A 78 -1.01 1.29 11.57
C HIS A 78 -0.17 1.06 12.82
N ARG A 79 -0.35 1.96 13.80
CA ARG A 79 0.37 1.98 15.09
C ARG A 79 0.31 0.66 15.88
N ASP A 80 -0.67 -0.18 15.56
CA ASP A 80 -0.92 -1.47 16.21
C ASP A 80 -0.29 -2.66 15.45
N GLY A 81 0.41 -2.44 14.34
CA GLY A 81 1.11 -3.48 13.57
C GLY A 81 0.22 -4.41 12.73
N ARG A 82 -1.11 -4.24 12.75
CA ARG A 82 -2.06 -5.21 12.21
C ARG A 82 -2.39 -4.97 10.73
N LEU A 83 -1.48 -5.34 9.84
CA LEU A 83 -1.81 -5.67 8.44
C LEU A 83 -1.09 -6.96 8.00
N HIS A 84 -1.30 -8.05 8.72
CA HIS A 84 -0.77 -9.39 8.35
C HIS A 84 -1.63 -10.13 7.31
N ALA A 85 -2.54 -9.44 6.62
CA ALA A 85 -3.48 -10.04 5.68
C ALA A 85 -3.70 -9.13 4.47
N ASP A 86 -4.14 -9.72 3.35
CA ASP A 86 -4.57 -8.98 2.18
C ASP A 86 -5.67 -7.97 2.60
N ALA A 87 -5.46 -6.71 2.27
CA ALA A 87 -6.37 -5.63 2.63
C ALA A 87 -6.78 -4.82 1.41
N THR A 88 -8.01 -4.32 1.48
CA THR A 88 -8.57 -3.42 0.47
C THR A 88 -8.94 -2.11 1.16
N VAL A 89 -8.36 -1.02 0.66
CA VAL A 89 -8.66 0.34 1.14
C VAL A 89 -9.30 1.13 0.02
N ASN A 90 -10.38 1.85 0.33
CA ASN A 90 -11.06 2.73 -0.61
C ASN A 90 -10.98 4.17 -0.09
N THR A 91 -10.48 5.07 -0.93
CA THR A 91 -10.38 6.50 -0.62
C THR A 91 -11.27 7.28 -1.59
N PHE A 92 -12.04 8.22 -1.07
CA PHE A 92 -12.82 9.16 -1.87
C PHE A 92 -12.32 10.58 -1.62
N ASN A 93 -12.09 11.33 -2.69
CA ASN A 93 -11.61 12.70 -2.64
C ASN A 93 -12.54 13.63 -3.43
N PHE A 94 -12.79 14.80 -2.85
CA PHE A 94 -13.55 15.89 -3.45
C PHE A 94 -12.72 17.18 -3.34
N SER A 95 -12.46 17.84 -4.47
CA SER A 95 -11.61 19.02 -4.54
C SER A 95 -12.20 20.10 -5.45
N PRO A 96 -12.69 21.22 -4.89
CA PRO A 96 -13.03 22.42 -5.66
C PRO A 96 -11.77 23.23 -5.97
N SER A 97 -11.75 23.88 -7.14
CA SER A 97 -10.63 24.70 -7.63
C SER A 97 -11.17 25.97 -8.28
N PHE A 98 -10.56 27.11 -7.96
CA PHE A 98 -10.96 28.44 -8.43
C PHE A 98 -9.75 29.17 -9.00
N ILE A 99 -9.95 29.99 -10.03
CA ILE A 99 -8.93 30.90 -10.57
C ILE A 99 -9.44 32.33 -10.36
N PHE A 100 -8.66 33.16 -9.68
CA PHE A 100 -8.96 34.56 -9.38
C PHE A 100 -8.26 35.51 -10.35
#